data_AF-A0A494ZI50-F1
#
_entry.id   AF-A0A494ZI50-F1
#
_cell.length_a   1.000
_cell.length_b   1.000
_cell.length_c   1.000
_cell.angle_alpha   90.00
_cell.angle_beta   90.00
_cell.angle_gamma   90.00
#
_symmetry.space_group_name_H-M   'P 1'
#
loop_
_entity.id
_entity.type
_entity.pdbx_description
1 polymer ?
#
loop_
_entity_poly.entity_id
_entity_poly.type
_entity_poly.pdbx_seq_one_letter_code
_entity_poly.pdbx_strand_id
1 'polypeptide(L)'
;SKLYQAAMDVITRANWVAVKEVKANMCEALKELMAEEFQEQEELVTKRVTEEVTKQVTEQVTEEFIRTLFKNITDADKLAELLNLPVEQINKVLNR
;
A
#
# COMPACT_ATOMS: atom_id res chain seq x y z
N SER A 1 -2.69 -26.76 -36.00
CA SER A 1 -2.24 -26.81 -37.41
C SER A 1 -1.88 -25.41 -37.89
N LYS A 2 -0.81 -25.23 -38.66
CA LYS A 2 -0.40 -23.91 -39.18
C LYS A 2 -1.46 -23.26 -40.07
N LEU A 3 -2.19 -24.07 -40.85
CA LEU A 3 -3.27 -23.58 -41.71
C LEU A 3 -4.48 -23.08 -40.91
N TYR A 4 -4.79 -23.73 -39.78
CA TYR A 4 -5.88 -23.29 -38.90
C TYR A 4 -5.59 -21.92 -38.27
N GLN A 5 -4.38 -21.74 -37.74
CA GLN A 5 -3.98 -20.45 -37.16
C GLN A 5 -4.03 -19.34 -38.21
N ALA A 6 -3.48 -19.59 -39.40
CA ALA A 6 -3.50 -18.63 -40.51
C ALA A 6 -4.93 -18.25 -40.93
N ALA A 7 -5.84 -19.22 -40.99
CA ALA A 7 -7.25 -18.97 -41.29
C ALA A 7 -7.93 -18.13 -40.19
N MET A 8 -7.71 -18.48 -38.91
CA MET A 8 -8.27 -17.74 -37.78
C MET A 8 -7.76 -16.30 -37.71
N ASP A 9 -6.47 -16.09 -38.00
CA ASP A 9 -5.86 -14.76 -38.03
C ASP A 9 -6.45 -13.89 -39.16
N VAL A 10 -6.73 -14.46 -40.33
CA VAL A 10 -7.41 -13.75 -41.43
C VAL A 10 -8.83 -13.37 -41.03
N ILE A 11 -9.59 -14.30 -40.44
CA ILE A 11 -10.97 -14.07 -39.97
C ILE A 11 -10.99 -12.98 -38.89
N THR A 12 -10.04 -13.03 -37.96
CA THR A 12 -9.93 -12.08 -36.84
C THR A 12 -9.58 -10.67 -37.34
N ARG A 13 -8.68 -10.55 -38.32
CA ARG A 13 -8.35 -9.25 -38.93
C ARG A 13 -9.52 -8.69 -39.72
N ALA A 14 -10.23 -9.54 -40.47
CA ALA A 14 -11.40 -9.13 -41.24
C ALA A 14 -12.56 -8.66 -40.34
N ASN A 15 -12.69 -9.23 -39.14
CA ASN A 15 -13.76 -8.92 -38.18
C ASN A 15 -13.24 -8.19 -36.92
N TRP A 16 -12.19 -7.39 -37.05
CA TRP A 16 -11.49 -6.79 -35.92
C TRP A 16 -12.39 -6.01 -34.95
N VAL A 17 -13.36 -5.27 -35.47
CA VAL A 17 -14.31 -4.50 -34.64
C VAL A 17 -15.12 -5.42 -33.73
N ALA A 18 -15.75 -6.45 -34.29
CA ALA A 18 -16.54 -7.42 -33.53
C ALA A 18 -15.68 -8.20 -32.52
N VAL A 19 -14.46 -8.60 -32.90
CA VAL A 19 -13.54 -9.30 -32.00
C VAL A 19 -13.12 -8.39 -30.83
N LYS A 20 -12.87 -7.11 -31.10
CA LYS A 20 -12.52 -6.14 -30.05
C LYS A 20 -13.68 -5.95 -29.07
N GLU A 21 -14.90 -5.84 -29.55
CA GLU A 21 -16.11 -5.72 -28.72
C GLU A 21 -16.32 -6.95 -27.85
N VAL A 22 -16.26 -8.16 -28.42
CA VAL A 22 -16.37 -9.41 -27.64
C VAL A 22 -15.26 -9.53 -26.62
N LYS A 23 -14.02 -9.18 -26.98
CA LYS A 23 -12.89 -9.20 -26.04
C LYS A 23 -13.12 -8.21 -24.89
N ALA A 24 -13.62 -7.01 -25.16
CA ALA A 24 -13.92 -6.03 -24.13
C ALA A 24 -15.03 -6.53 -23.20
N ASN A 25 -16.14 -7.02 -23.76
CA ASN A 25 -17.27 -7.56 -22.99
C ASN A 25 -16.85 -8.76 -22.13
N MET A 26 -16.01 -9.64 -22.67
CA MET A 26 -15.45 -10.77 -21.93
C MET A 26 -14.52 -10.30 -20.82
N CYS A 27 -13.68 -9.28 -21.06
CA CYS A 27 -12.85 -8.70 -20.02
C CYS A 27 -13.68 -8.10 -18.88
N GLU A 28 -14.79 -7.42 -19.18
CA GLU A 28 -15.68 -6.90 -18.14
C GLU A 28 -16.38 -8.03 -17.38
N ALA A 29 -16.89 -9.05 -18.07
CA ALA A 29 -17.47 -10.22 -17.41
C ALA A 29 -16.44 -10.95 -16.52
N LEU A 30 -15.18 -11.06 -16.96
CA LEU A 30 -14.11 -11.64 -16.14
C LEU A 30 -13.79 -10.78 -14.91
N LYS A 31 -13.85 -9.44 -15.02
CA LYS A 31 -13.70 -8.55 -13.86
C LYS A 31 -14.87 -8.69 -12.89
N GLU A 32 -16.09 -8.80 -13.41
CA GLU A 32 -17.29 -9.04 -12.58
C GLU A 32 -17.17 -10.38 -11.84
N LEU A 33 -16.71 -11.42 -12.52
CA LEU A 33 -16.48 -12.74 -11.90
C LEU A 33 -15.40 -12.72 -10.82
N MET A 34 -14.44 -11.80 -10.87
CA MET A 34 -13.39 -11.65 -9.86
C MET A 34 -13.60 -10.44 -8.93
N ALA A 35 -14.80 -9.84 -8.95
CA ALA A 35 -15.07 -8.62 -8.20
C ALA A 35 -14.89 -8.84 -6.69
N GLU A 36 -15.33 -9.99 -6.19
CA GLU A 36 -15.18 -10.36 -4.77
C GLU A 36 -13.70 -10.53 -4.40
N GLU A 37 -12.92 -11.29 -5.17
CA GLU A 37 -11.49 -11.46 -4.90
C GLU A 37 -10.71 -10.15 -4.96
N PHE A 38 -11.07 -9.24 -5.87
CA PHE A 38 -10.45 -7.92 -5.92
C PHE A 38 -10.82 -7.08 -4.70
N GLN A 39 -12.08 -7.08 -4.27
CA GLN A 39 -12.51 -6.38 -3.06
C GLN A 39 -11.79 -6.91 -1.81
N GLU A 40 -11.70 -8.23 -1.65
CA GLU A 40 -10.97 -8.84 -0.54
C GLU A 40 -9.48 -8.43 -0.53
N GLN A 41 -8.84 -8.41 -1.70
CA GLN A 41 -7.45 -7.96 -1.82
C GLN A 41 -7.31 -6.46 -1.51
N GLU A 42 -8.22 -5.61 -1.98
CA GLU A 42 -8.21 -4.19 -1.68
C GLU A 42 -8.36 -3.94 -0.17
N GLU A 43 -9.25 -4.67 0.50
CA GLU A 43 -9.38 -4.59 1.97
C GLU A 43 -8.12 -5.03 2.69
N LEU A 44 -7.51 -6.15 2.27
CA LEU A 44 -6.29 -6.67 2.88
C LEU A 44 -5.12 -5.70 2.72
N VAL A 45 -4.93 -5.16 1.53
CA VAL A 45 -3.91 -4.14 1.26
C VAL A 45 -4.19 -2.88 2.07
N THR A 46 -5.45 -2.43 2.11
CA THR A 46 -5.83 -1.25 2.90
C THR A 46 -5.52 -1.46 4.37
N LYS A 47 -5.93 -2.57 4.98
CA LYS A 47 -5.66 -2.89 6.39
C LYS A 47 -4.16 -2.89 6.67
N ARG A 48 -3.36 -3.60 5.86
CA ARG A 48 -1.90 -3.68 6.02
C ARG A 48 -1.22 -2.33 5.88
N VAL A 49 -1.58 -1.55 4.85
CA VAL A 49 -1.00 -0.22 4.61
C VAL A 49 -1.39 0.73 5.74
N THR A 50 -2.65 0.71 6.19
CA THR A 50 -3.09 1.53 7.33
C THR A 50 -2.31 1.18 8.59
N GLU A 51 -2.20 -0.09 8.95
CA GLU A 51 -1.45 -0.52 10.14
C GLU A 51 0.03 -0.09 10.07
N GLU A 52 0.69 -0.35 8.94
CA GLU A 52 2.10 -0.04 8.76
C GLU A 52 2.36 1.47 8.75
N VAL A 53 1.55 2.24 8.01
CA VAL A 53 1.67 3.71 7.95
C VAL A 53 1.34 4.32 9.30
N THR A 54 0.30 3.86 10.01
CA THR A 54 -0.02 4.35 11.35
C THR A 54 1.15 4.10 12.30
N LYS A 55 1.72 2.89 12.31
CA LYS A 55 2.88 2.58 13.16
C LYS A 55 4.07 3.48 12.83
N GLN A 56 4.44 3.58 11.55
CA GLN A 56 5.58 4.40 11.12
C GLN A 56 5.38 5.87 11.46
N VAL A 57 4.19 6.43 11.20
CA VAL A 57 3.90 7.84 11.49
C VAL A 57 3.87 8.08 13.00
N THR A 58 3.29 7.17 13.80
CA THR A 58 3.31 7.30 15.27
C THR A 58 4.73 7.27 15.82
N GLU A 59 5.58 6.36 15.34
CA GLU A 59 6.99 6.30 15.72
C GLU A 59 7.72 7.59 15.34
N GLN A 60 7.61 8.03 14.08
CA GLN A 60 8.28 9.25 13.59
C GLN A 60 7.83 10.50 14.34
N VAL A 61 6.52 10.69 14.54
CA VAL A 61 5.98 11.85 15.26
C VAL A 61 6.43 11.82 16.72
N THR A 62 6.47 10.65 17.35
CA THR A 62 6.98 10.51 18.73
C THR A 62 8.46 10.87 18.82
N GLU A 63 9.27 10.37 17.89
CA GLU A 63 10.71 10.69 17.83
C GLU A 63 10.96 12.19 17.63
N GLU A 64 10.29 12.80 16.65
CA GLU A 64 10.39 14.24 16.39
C GLU A 64 9.90 15.09 17.56
N PHE A 65 8.82 14.67 18.23
CA PHE A 65 8.32 15.34 19.42
C PHE A 65 9.34 15.31 20.55
N ILE A 66 9.96 14.15 20.83
CA ILE A 66 11.05 14.01 21.81
C ILE A 66 12.22 14.92 21.45
N ARG A 67 12.69 14.91 20.19
CA ARG A 67 13.79 15.77 19.74
C ARG A 67 13.47 17.25 19.88
N THR A 68 12.23 17.63 19.59
CA THR A 68 11.76 19.03 19.70
C THR A 68 11.69 19.48 21.15
N LEU A 69 11.15 18.65 22.05
CA LEU A 69 11.11 18.98 23.47
C LEU A 69 12.50 19.00 24.10
N PHE A 70 13.39 18.08 23.71
CA PHE A 70 14.75 18.04 24.21
C PHE A 70 15.54 19.30 23.86
N LYS A 71 15.34 19.89 22.68
CA LYS A 71 15.93 21.19 22.31
C LYS A 71 15.53 22.34 23.24
N ASN A 72 14.37 22.23 23.91
CA ASN A 72 13.87 23.26 24.83
C ASN A 72 14.25 22.98 26.30
N ILE A 73 14.15 21.72 26.74
CA ILE A 73 14.43 21.33 28.14
C ILE A 73 15.93 21.12 28.37
N THR A 74 16.65 20.58 27.38
CA THR A 74 18.10 20.29 27.40
C THR A 74 18.55 19.35 28.53
N ASP A 75 17.62 18.58 29.10
CA ASP A 75 17.82 17.65 30.22
C ASP A 75 16.99 16.39 29.96
N ALA A 76 17.67 15.25 29.81
CA ALA A 76 17.04 13.99 29.41
C ALA A 76 16.22 13.38 30.56
N ASP A 77 16.64 13.55 31.81
CA ASP A 77 15.97 13.00 32.98
C ASP A 77 14.66 13.75 33.24
N LYS A 78 14.67 15.08 33.12
CA LYS A 78 13.44 15.89 33.21
C LYS A 78 12.46 15.62 32.09
N LEU A 79 12.96 15.36 30.87
CA LEU A 79 12.11 15.00 29.74
C LEU A 79 11.47 13.61 29.95
N ALA A 80 12.21 12.67 30.53
CA ALA A 80 11.72 11.34 30.91
C ALA A 80 10.61 11.41 31.94
N GLU A 81 10.79 12.21 32.98
CA GLU A 81 9.77 12.49 33.98
C GLU A 81 8.53 13.14 33.36
N LEU A 82 8.71 14.14 32.48
CA LEU A 82 7.60 14.87 31.84
C LEU A 82 6.76 13.97 30.93
N LEU A 83 7.41 13.13 30.13
CA LEU A 83 6.74 12.22 29.20
C LEU A 83 6.31 10.92 29.87
N ASN A 84 6.70 10.70 31.12
CA ASN A 84 6.53 9.44 31.85
C ASN A 84 7.08 8.24 31.05
N LEU A 85 8.27 8.40 30.47
CA LEU A 85 8.97 7.40 29.67
C LEU A 85 10.31 7.04 30.30
N PRO A 86 10.82 5.81 30.12
CA PRO A 86 12.17 5.46 30.54
C PRO A 86 13.22 6.33 29.82
N VAL A 87 14.24 6.77 30.56
CA VAL A 87 15.35 7.58 30.02
C VAL A 87 16.06 6.85 28.87
N GLU A 88 16.11 5.51 28.91
CA GLU A 88 16.66 4.68 27.83
C GLU A 88 15.93 4.88 26.50
N GLN A 89 14.61 5.07 26.52
CA GLN A 89 13.85 5.30 25.28
C GLN A 89 14.15 6.67 24.69
N ILE A 90 14.24 7.70 25.54
CA ILE A 90 14.63 9.04 25.12
C ILE A 90 16.05 9.02 24.54
N ASN A 91 17.00 8.40 25.23
CA ASN A 91 18.37 8.27 24.77
C ASN A 91 18.48 7.47 23.46
N LYS A 92 17.66 6.43 23.28
CA LYS A 92 17.60 5.69 22.01
C LYS A 92 17.19 6.60 20.86
N VAL A 93 16.23 7.50 21.06
CA VAL A 93 15.80 8.46 20.05
C VAL A 93 16.87 9.54 19.81
N LEU A 94 17.45 10.09 20.88
CA LEU A 94 18.44 11.17 20.75
C LEU A 94 19.77 10.72 20.13
N ASN A 95 20.17 9.47 20.36
CA ASN A 95 21.43 8.90 19.85
C ASN A 95 21.28 8.19 18.49
N ARG A 96 20.07 8.18 17.92
CA ARG A 96 19.78 7.67 16.57
C ARG A 96 19.96 8.80 15.56
#